data_AF-A0A6P1YQZ7-F1
#
_entry.id   AF-A0A6P1YQZ7-F1
#
_cell.length_a   1.000
_cell.length_b   1.000
_cell.length_c   1.000
_cell.angle_alpha   90.00
_cell.angle_beta   90.00
_cell.angle_gamma   90.00
#
_symmetry.space_group_name_H-M   'P 1'
#
loop_
_entity.id
_entity.type
_entity.pdbx_description
1 polymer ?
#
loop_
_entity_poly.entity_id
_entity_poly.type
_entity_poly.pdbx_seq_one_letter_code
_entity_poly.pdbx_strand_id
1 'polypeptide(L)' 'MKTLEERARALCAIDLQRRGIFGAELAARVDQFWPVLAAEIYPMHETVGEWPFTVTEIERLSEEYRRIIDPR' A
#
# COMPACT_ATOMS: atom_id res chain seq x y z
N MET A 1 -14.22 13.13 -5.42
CA MET A 1 -12.79 12.80 -5.64
C MET A 1 -12.49 11.57 -4.81
N LYS A 2 -11.85 10.54 -5.37
CA LYS A 2 -11.45 9.39 -4.55
C LYS A 2 -10.39 9.84 -3.55
N THR A 3 -10.49 9.40 -2.29
CA THR A 3 -9.49 9.71 -1.27
C THR A 3 -8.15 9.06 -1.64
N LEU A 4 -7.05 9.59 -1.11
CA LEU A 4 -5.70 9.01 -1.31
C LEU A 4 -5.70 7.51 -1.01
N GLU A 5 -6.35 7.15 0.10
CA GLU A 5 -6.54 5.78 0.56
C GLU A 5 -7.29 4.89 -0.45
N GLU A 6 -8.38 5.36 -1.04
CA GLU A 6 -9.09 4.61 -2.09
C GLU A 6 -8.24 4.37 -3.34
N ARG A 7 -7.43 5.37 -3.73
CA ARG A 7 -6.50 5.23 -4.87
C ARG A 7 -5.39 4.24 -4.54
N ALA A 8 -4.82 4.33 -3.36
CA ALA A 8 -3.76 3.45 -2.89
C ALA A 8 -4.23 2.00 -2.77
N ARG A 9 -5.42 1.76 -2.20
CA ARG A 9 -6.03 0.43 -2.14
C ARG A 9 -6.26 -0.17 -3.52
N ALA A 10 -6.76 0.64 -4.47
CA ALA A 10 -6.99 0.16 -5.83
C ALA A 10 -5.70 -0.26 -6.53
N LEU A 11 -4.61 0.50 -6.37
CA LEU A 11 -3.30 0.16 -6.92
C LEU A 11 -2.71 -1.08 -6.25
N CYS A 12 -2.75 -1.16 -4.92
CA CYS A 12 -2.32 -2.32 -4.16
C CYS A 12 -3.05 -3.59 -4.62
N ALA A 13 -4.37 -3.51 -4.84
CA ALA A 13 -5.15 -4.65 -5.32
C ALA A 13 -4.69 -5.12 -6.70
N ILE A 14 -4.39 -4.20 -7.63
CA ILE A 14 -3.92 -4.53 -8.97
C ILE A 14 -2.57 -5.26 -8.92
N ASP A 15 -1.63 -4.78 -8.10
CA ASP A 15 -0.31 -5.39 -7.97
C ASP A 15 -0.37 -6.79 -7.35
N LEU A 16 -1.17 -6.96 -6.31
CA LEU A 16 -1.36 -8.26 -5.64
C LEU A 16 -2.06 -9.27 -6.56
N GLN A 17 -3.05 -8.83 -7.33
CA GLN A 17 -3.73 -9.68 -8.32
C GLN A 17 -2.78 -10.13 -9.44
N ARG A 18 -1.87 -9.25 -9.89
CA ARG A 18 -0.81 -9.63 -10.86
C ARG A 18 0.14 -10.69 -10.32
N ARG A 19 0.23 -10.83 -9.00
CA ARG A 19 1.00 -11.88 -8.30
C ARG A 19 0.15 -13.11 -7.94
N GLY A 20 -1.10 -13.16 -8.37
CA GLY A 20 -1.98 -14.31 -8.14
C GLY A 20 -2.67 -14.32 -6.78
N ILE A 21 -2.66 -13.20 -6.04
CA ILE A 21 -3.33 -13.08 -4.75
C ILE A 21 -4.77 -12.63 -4.97
N PHE A 22 -5.73 -13.42 -4.46
CA PHE A 22 -7.17 -13.21 -4.68
C PHE A 22 -8.00 -13.46 -3.42
N GLY A 23 -9.30 -13.16 -3.50
CA GLY A 23 -10.27 -13.50 -2.46
C GLY A 23 -9.99 -12.84 -1.10
N ALA A 24 -10.15 -13.59 -0.02
CA ALA A 24 -9.96 -13.09 1.34
C ALA A 24 -8.51 -12.66 1.61
N GLU A 25 -7.52 -13.31 0.98
CA GLU A 25 -6.12 -12.92 1.11
C GLU A 25 -5.88 -11.55 0.47
N LEU A 26 -6.46 -11.30 -0.71
CA LEU A 26 -6.36 -9.99 -1.36
C LEU A 26 -6.86 -8.87 -0.46
N ALA A 27 -8.05 -9.03 0.14
CA ALA A 27 -8.63 -8.01 1.01
C ALA A 27 -7.71 -7.73 2.23
N ALA A 28 -7.20 -8.77 2.88
CA ALA A 28 -6.30 -8.63 4.02
C ALA A 28 -4.98 -7.95 3.64
N ARG A 29 -4.39 -8.32 2.50
CA ARG A 29 -3.14 -7.75 1.99
C ARG A 29 -3.32 -6.30 1.56
N VAL A 30 -4.43 -5.96 0.94
CA VAL A 30 -4.75 -4.57 0.57
C VAL A 30 -4.90 -3.70 1.81
N ASP A 31 -5.58 -4.19 2.85
CA ASP A 31 -5.73 -3.45 4.11
C ASP A 31 -4.38 -3.24 4.82
N GLN A 32 -3.47 -4.21 4.70
CA GLN A 32 -2.11 -4.13 5.24
C GLN A 32 -1.19 -3.19 4.45
N PHE A 33 -1.23 -3.23 3.11
CA PHE A 33 -0.18 -2.62 2.27
C PHE A 33 -0.59 -1.35 1.53
N TRP A 34 -1.87 -0.94 1.55
CA TRP A 34 -2.26 0.36 0.98
C TRP A 34 -1.45 1.57 1.50
N PRO A 35 -0.95 1.61 2.76
CA PRO A 35 -0.16 2.75 3.23
C PRO A 35 1.17 2.92 2.46
N VAL A 36 1.76 1.82 1.99
CA VAL A 36 2.96 1.83 1.16
C VAL A 36 2.69 2.57 -0.15
N LEU A 37 1.62 2.18 -0.84
CA LEU A 37 1.23 2.80 -2.11
C LEU A 37 0.81 4.25 -1.91
N ALA A 38 0.13 4.57 -0.81
CA ALA A 38 -0.24 5.93 -0.49
C ALA A 38 0.99 6.83 -0.30
N ALA A 39 2.05 6.34 0.36
CA ALA A 39 3.31 7.06 0.51
C ALA A 39 4.10 7.21 -0.81
N GLU A 40 3.93 6.27 -1.75
CA GLU A 40 4.50 6.40 -3.11
C GLU A 40 3.73 7.39 -3.99
N ILE A 41 2.40 7.44 -3.86
CA ILE A 41 1.53 8.32 -4.65
C ILE A 41 1.60 9.77 -4.14
N TYR A 42 1.74 9.94 -2.83
CA TYR A 42 1.84 11.23 -2.16
C TYR A 42 3.12 11.24 -1.32
N PRO A 43 4.18 11.92 -1.77
CA PRO A 43 5.37 12.03 -0.96
C PRO A 43 5.01 12.72 0.36
N MET A 44 5.49 12.18 1.48
CA MET A 44 5.14 12.57 2.87
C MET A 44 5.26 14.08 3.18
N HIS A 45 5.89 14.88 2.31
CA HIS A 45 5.99 16.32 2.45
C HIS A 45 4.68 17.09 2.18
N GLU A 46 3.65 16.44 1.64
CA GLU A 46 2.38 17.08 1.22
C GLU A 46 1.12 16.49 1.90
N THR A 47 1.25 15.78 3.03
CA THR A 47 0.07 15.26 3.74
C THR A 47 -0.79 16.38 4.31
N VAL A 48 -1.94 16.63 3.68
CA VAL A 48 -3.02 17.45 4.24
C VAL A 48 -3.84 16.57 5.19
N GLY A 49 -3.53 16.61 6.49
CA GLY A 49 -4.22 15.87 7.55
C GLY A 49 -3.29 15.01 8.41
N GLU A 50 -3.86 14.27 9.36
CA GLU A 50 -3.13 13.32 10.20
C GLU A 50 -2.82 12.05 9.40
N TRP A 51 -1.54 11.78 9.15
CA TRP A 51 -1.07 10.53 8.57
C TRP A 51 -0.76 9.55 9.73
N PRO A 52 -1.50 8.43 9.88
CA PRO A 52 -1.41 7.60 11.07
C PRO A 52 -0.23 6.61 11.05
N PHE A 53 0.61 6.63 10.01
CA PHE A 53 1.76 5.73 9.86
C PHE A 53 3.07 6.48 10.00
N THR A 54 3.96 5.99 10.85
CA THR A 54 5.31 6.51 10.97
C THR A 54 6.17 6.13 9.75
N VAL A 55 7.26 6.87 9.52
CA VAL A 55 8.26 6.54 8.48
C VAL A 55 8.76 5.11 8.64
N THR A 56 9.12 4.71 9.86
CA THR A 56 9.62 3.37 10.17
C THR A 56 8.60 2.27 9.86
N GLU A 57 7.31 2.50 10.10
CA GLU A 57 6.26 1.56 9.74
C GLU A 57 6.11 1.42 8.23
N ILE A 58 6.17 2.54 7.49
CA ILE A 58 6.12 2.52 6.03
C ILE A 58 7.34 1.81 5.44
N GLU A 59 8.54 2.04 5.97
CA GLU A 59 9.76 1.34 5.54
C GLU A 59 9.63 -0.18 5.73
N ARG A 60 9.21 -0.62 6.93
CA ARG A 60 8.98 -2.05 7.21
C ARG A 60 7.94 -2.66 6.27
N LEU A 61 6.80 -2.00 6.10
CA LEU A 61 5.74 -2.47 5.19
C LEU A 61 6.21 -2.48 3.74
N SER A 62 7.07 -1.54 3.33
CA SER A 62 7.63 -1.48 1.98
C SER A 62 8.55 -2.66 1.70
N GLU A 63 9.37 -3.07 2.67
CA GLU A 63 10.20 -4.28 2.54
C GLU A 63 9.36 -5.55 2.43
N GLU A 64 8.34 -5.69 3.27
CA GLU A 64 7.39 -6.81 3.22
C GLU A 64 6.63 -6.85 1.89
N TYR A 65 6.12 -5.70 1.45
CA TYR A 65 5.42 -5.57 0.18
C TYR A 65 6.32 -5.93 -0.99
N ARG A 66 7.56 -5.42 -1.02
CA ARG A 66 8.55 -5.71 -2.07
C ARG A 66 8.85 -7.20 -2.18
N ARG A 67 8.96 -7.93 -1.06
CA ARG A 67 9.12 -9.39 -1.08
C ARG A 67 7.95 -10.13 -1.74
N ILE A 68 6.75 -9.55 -1.72
CA ILE A 68 5.55 -10.12 -2.36
C ILE A 68 5.51 -9.75 -3.85
N ILE A 69 5.74 -8.48 -4.16
CA ILE A 69 5.57 -7.96 -5.52
C ILE A 69 6.83 -8.01 -6.39
N ASP A 70 8.01 -8.30 -5.85
CA ASP A 70 9.25 -8.54 -6.59
C ASP A 70 10.22 -9.44 -5.78
N PRO A 71 10.00 -10.77 -5.78
CA PRO A 71 10.74 -11.73 -4.94
C PRO A 71 12.17 -12.05 -5.43
N ARG A 72 12.86 -11.08 -6.06
CA ARG A 72 14.21 -11.27 -6.62
C ARG A 72 15.28 -11.48 -5.55
#